data_AF-A0A2E2U4B3-F1
#
_entry.id   AF-A0A2E2U4B3-F1
#
_cell.length_a   1.000
_cell.length_b   1.000
_cell.length_c   1.000
_cell.angle_alpha   90.00
_cell.angle_beta   90.00
_cell.angle_gamma   90.00
#
_symmetry.space_group_name_H-M   'P 1'
#
loop_
_entity.id
_entity.type
_entity.pdbx_description
1 polymer ?
#
loop_
_entity_poly.entity_id
_entity_poly.type
_entity_poly.pdbx_seq_one_letter_code
_entity_poly.pdbx_strand_id
1 'polypeptide(L)'
;MKFNVEIKICGINSLESAKASIGAEYIGFVFYPKSPRFLNAFDAKEISAYLNPNQKKVGLFVNADINVIKHISDFVNLDMIQLHG
;
A
#
# COMPACT_ATOMS: atom_id res chain seq x y z
N MET A 1 -20.35 -10.68 11.88
CA MET A 1 -21.11 -9.97 10.82
C MET A 1 -20.10 -9.60 9.73
N LYS A 2 -20.30 -10.06 8.49
CA LYS A 2 -19.59 -9.48 7.34
C LYS A 2 -20.37 -8.25 6.91
N PHE A 3 -19.75 -7.09 6.94
CA PHE A 3 -20.32 -5.91 6.30
C PHE A 3 -20.14 -6.06 4.79
N ASN A 4 -21.13 -5.67 3.98
CA ASN A 4 -21.09 -5.78 2.51
C ASN A 4 -20.19 -4.70 1.85
N VAL A 5 -19.42 -3.95 2.64
CA VAL A 5 -18.55 -2.88 2.17
C VAL A 5 -17.13 -3.20 2.60
N GLU A 6 -16.22 -3.21 1.64
CA GLU A 6 -14.80 -3.32 1.89
C GLU A 6 -14.18 -1.92 1.97
N ILE A 7 -13.21 -1.75 2.86
CA ILE A 7 -12.61 -0.47 3.24
C ILE A 7 -11.14 -0.47 2.83
N LYS A 8 -10.72 0.63 2.20
CA LYS A 8 -9.32 0.92 1.91
C LYS A 8 -8.85 2.15 2.67
N ILE A 9 -7.77 2.02 3.43
CA ILE A 9 -7.03 3.16 4.00
C ILE A 9 -5.77 3.38 3.16
N CYS A 10 -5.64 4.58 2.59
CA CYS A 10 -4.61 4.90 1.60
C CYS A 10 -3.61 5.93 2.11
N GLY A 11 -2.36 5.82 1.69
CA GLY A 11 -1.29 6.75 2.08
C GLY A 11 -0.67 6.42 3.43
N ILE A 12 -0.65 5.14 3.79
CA ILE A 12 0.07 4.66 4.97
C ILE A 12 1.57 4.88 4.74
N ASN A 13 2.20 5.60 5.67
CA ASN A 13 3.62 5.95 5.62
C ASN A 13 4.32 5.80 6.98
N SER A 14 3.65 5.18 7.96
CA SER A 14 4.22 4.91 9.28
C SER A 14 3.71 3.59 9.84
N LEU A 15 4.47 2.98 10.75
CA LEU A 15 4.05 1.77 11.44
C LEU A 15 2.80 2.01 12.32
N GLU A 16 2.69 3.19 12.93
CA GLU A 16 1.55 3.56 13.77
C GLU A 16 0.25 3.61 12.96
N SER A 17 0.27 4.26 11.80
CA SER A 17 -0.91 4.33 10.92
C SER A 17 -1.29 2.96 10.35
N ALA A 18 -0.31 2.11 10.05
CA ALA A 18 -0.55 0.72 9.63
C ALA A 18 -1.26 -0.08 10.74
N LYS A 19 -0.79 0.01 11.99
CA LYS A 19 -1.41 -0.65 13.15
C LYS A 19 -2.83 -0.14 13.42
N ALA A 20 -3.04 1.17 13.30
CA ALA A 20 -4.35 1.78 13.47
C ALA A 20 -5.36 1.36 12.38
N SER A 21 -4.89 0.83 11.24
CA SER A 21 -5.72 0.44 10.10
C SER A 21 -6.22 -1.01 10.15
N ILE A 22 -6.19 -1.67 11.31
CA ILE A 22 -6.54 -3.10 11.49
C ILE A 22 -7.93 -3.50 10.97
N GLY A 23 -8.88 -2.56 10.93
CA GLY A 23 -10.24 -2.81 10.46
C GLY A 23 -10.45 -2.70 8.95
N ALA A 24 -9.40 -2.36 8.17
CA ALA A 24 -9.51 -2.19 6.72
C ALA A 24 -8.99 -3.41 5.96
N GLU A 25 -9.73 -3.82 4.93
CA GLU A 25 -9.37 -4.92 4.03
C GLU A 25 -8.20 -4.55 3.12
N TYR A 26 -8.04 -3.27 2.77
CA TYR A 26 -6.99 -2.82 1.85
C TYR A 26 -6.12 -1.72 2.46
N ILE A 27 -4.80 -1.87 2.33
CA ILE A 27 -3.80 -0.92 2.82
C ILE A 27 -3.01 -0.36 1.65
N GLY A 28 -3.09 0.95 1.46
CA GLY A 28 -2.47 1.65 0.34
C GLY A 28 -1.15 2.34 0.67
N PHE A 29 -0.09 1.98 -0.05
CA PHE A 29 1.21 2.67 -0.04
C PHE A 29 1.34 3.55 -1.30
N VAL A 30 1.88 4.76 -1.17
CA VAL A 30 1.97 5.71 -2.28
C VAL A 30 3.40 5.81 -2.78
N PHE A 31 3.64 5.30 -3.99
CA PHE A 31 4.95 5.29 -4.67
C PHE A 31 5.06 6.44 -5.69
N TYR A 32 4.62 7.64 -5.29
CA TYR A 32 4.74 8.86 -6.09
C TYR A 32 5.50 9.96 -5.32
N PRO A 33 6.74 10.31 -5.72
CA PRO A 33 7.61 11.20 -4.94
C PRO A 33 7.06 12.60 -4.64
N LYS A 34 6.15 13.14 -5.46
CA LYS A 34 5.55 14.46 -5.20
C LYS A 34 4.39 14.42 -4.20
N SER A 35 3.96 13.24 -3.76
CA SER A 35 2.92 13.10 -2.74
C SER A 35 3.50 13.37 -1.35
N PRO A 36 2.82 14.12 -0.46
CA PRO A 36 3.23 14.24 0.95
C PRO A 36 3.11 12.91 1.71
N ARG A 37 2.41 11.92 1.13
CA ARG A 37 2.24 10.57 1.66
C ARG A 37 3.18 9.56 1.01
N PHE A 38 4.19 10.04 0.27
CA PHE A 38 5.17 9.18 -0.40
C PHE A 38 5.87 8.27 0.60
N LEU A 39 6.06 7.01 0.20
CA LEU A 39 6.84 6.02 0.91
C LEU A 39 7.73 5.28 -0.08
N ASN A 40 9.01 5.09 0.26
CA ASN A 40 9.90 4.29 -0.58
C ASN A 40 9.61 2.78 -0.43
N ALA A 41 10.13 1.95 -1.33
CA ALA A 41 9.84 0.52 -1.36
C ALA A 41 10.41 -0.25 -0.14
N PHE A 42 11.54 0.18 0.42
CA PHE A 42 12.13 -0.44 1.61
C PHE A 42 11.24 -0.23 2.83
N ASP A 43 10.85 1.01 3.11
CA ASP A 43 9.98 1.34 4.23
C ASP A 43 8.59 0.70 4.06
N ALA A 44 8.07 0.66 2.82
CA ALA A 44 6.81 -0.03 2.53
C ALA A 44 6.90 -1.53 2.83
N LYS A 45 8.02 -2.18 2.49
CA LYS A 45 8.24 -3.59 2.80
C LYS A 45 8.25 -3.83 4.30
N GLU A 46 9.01 -3.02 5.05
CA GLU A 46 9.09 -3.12 6.51
C GLU A 46 7.74 -2.90 7.18
N ILE A 47 7.02 -1.83 6.83
CA ILE A 47 5.70 -1.54 7.38
C ILE A 47 4.70 -2.65 7.01
N SER A 48 4.73 -3.13 5.76
CA SER A 48 3.79 -4.15 5.29
C SER A 48 3.95 -5.51 5.99
N ALA A 49 5.10 -5.77 6.61
CA ALA A 49 5.34 -6.98 7.38
C ALA A 49 4.53 -7.04 8.68
N TYR A 50 4.02 -5.90 9.17
CA TYR A 50 3.20 -5.81 10.37
C TYR A 50 1.69 -5.85 10.08
N LEU A 51 1.28 -5.93 8.81
CA LEU A 51 -0.13 -6.02 8.45
C LEU A 51 -0.70 -7.40 8.76
N ASN A 52 -1.99 -7.44 9.07
CA ASN A 52 -2.66 -8.72 9.31
C ASN A 52 -2.76 -9.53 7.99
N PRO A 53 -2.72 -10.87 8.03
CA PRO A 53 -2.78 -11.72 6.84
C PRO A 53 -4.01 -11.50 5.94
N ASN A 54 -5.09 -10.96 6.49
CA ASN A 54 -6.33 -10.67 5.75
C ASN A 54 -6.30 -9.32 5.04
N GLN A 55 -5.29 -8.48 5.26
CA GLN A 55 -5.18 -7.15 4.67
C GLN A 55 -4.39 -7.21 3.37
N LYS A 56 -4.98 -6.70 2.30
CA LYS A 56 -4.41 -6.66 0.96
C LYS A 56 -3.58 -5.39 0.77
N LYS A 57 -2.36 -5.56 0.27
CA LYS A 57 -1.42 -4.46 0.02
C LYS A 57 -1.65 -3.87 -1.36
N VAL A 58 -1.88 -2.56 -1.41
CA VAL A 58 -2.12 -1.83 -2.66
C VAL A 58 -1.01 -0.80 -2.89
N GLY A 59 -0.32 -0.87 -4.02
CA GLY A 59 0.63 0.17 -4.44
C GLY A 59 -0.03 1.18 -5.34
N LEU A 60 0.02 2.46 -4.97
CA LEU A 60 -0.44 3.57 -5.81
C LEU A 60 0.73 4.16 -6.59
N PHE A 61 0.56 4.25 -7.90
CA PHE A 61 1.55 4.81 -8.83
C PHE A 61 0.92 5.92 -9.68
N VAL A 62 1.73 6.90 -10.07
CA VAL A 62 1.34 8.00 -10.98
C VAL A 62 2.41 8.09 -12.06
N ASN A 63 2.05 7.78 -13.31
CA ASN A 63 2.89 7.82 -14.50
C ASN A 63 4.25 7.10 -14.32
N ALA A 64 4.28 6.03 -13.52
CA ALA A 64 5.50 5.27 -13.29
C ALA A 64 5.77 4.31 -14.46
N ASP A 65 7.05 4.10 -14.78
CA ASP A 65 7.45 3.09 -15.75
C ASP A 65 7.00 1.69 -15.29
N ILE A 66 6.60 0.85 -16.25
CA ILE A 66 6.10 -0.49 -15.96
C ILE A 66 7.13 -1.38 -15.25
N ASN A 67 8.43 -1.20 -15.53
CA ASN A 67 9.48 -1.97 -14.85
C ASN A 67 9.64 -1.53 -13.39
N VAL A 68 9.44 -0.24 -13.11
CA VAL A 68 9.42 0.29 -11.74
C VAL A 68 8.24 -0.29 -10.97
N ILE A 69 7.04 -0.29 -11.58
CA ILE A 69 5.84 -0.87 -10.96
C ILE A 69 6.06 -2.36 -10.65
N LYS A 70 6.57 -3.14 -11.61
CA LYS A 70 6.86 -4.56 -11.41
C LYS A 70 7.86 -4.79 -10.30
N HIS A 71 9.00 -4.09 -10.35
CA HIS A 71 10.05 -4.24 -9.34
C HIS A 71 9.55 -3.92 -7.93
N ILE A 72 8.82 -2.82 -7.75
CA ILE A 72 8.26 -2.46 -6.44
C ILE A 72 7.19 -3.46 -6.00
N SER A 73 6.34 -3.92 -6.92
CA SER A 73 5.28 -4.90 -6.61
C SER A 73 5.87 -6.22 -6.11
N ASP A 74 6.89 -6.74 -6.80
CA ASP A 74 7.58 -7.96 -6.39
C ASP A 74 8.36 -7.76 -5.08
N PHE A 75 9.05 -6.64 -4.95
CA PHE A 75 9.89 -6.37 -3.78
C PHE A 75 9.09 -6.23 -2.48
N VAL A 76 7.97 -5.51 -2.52
CA VAL A 76 7.05 -5.28 -1.38
C VAL A 76 6.04 -6.42 -1.21
N ASN A 77 5.93 -7.30 -2.21
CA ASN A 77 4.91 -8.34 -2.33
C ASN A 77 3.48 -7.74 -2.28
N LEU A 78 3.21 -6.81 -3.19
CA LEU A 78 1.90 -6.15 -3.33
C LEU A 78 0.84 -7.12 -3.87
N ASP A 79 -0.38 -7.04 -3.37
CA ASP A 79 -1.52 -7.80 -3.90
C ASP A 79 -2.19 -7.11 -5.09
N MET A 80 -2.16 -5.76 -5.11
CA MET A 80 -2.87 -4.96 -6.11
C MET A 80 -2.09 -3.70 -6.48
N ILE A 81 -2.29 -3.25 -7.71
CA ILE A 81 -1.71 -2.03 -8.27
C ILE A 81 -2.86 -1.05 -8.54
N GLN A 82 -2.71 0.18 -8.06
CA GLN A 82 -3.61 1.30 -8.34
C GLN A 82 -2.86 2.31 -9.24
N LEU A 83 -3.27 2.38 -10.51
CA LEU A 83 -2.77 3.37 -11.47
C LEU A 83 -3.59 4.65 -11.33
N HIS A 84 -2.93 5.74 -10.95
CA HIS A 84 -3.57 7.04 -10.64
C HIS A 84 -3.01 8.18 -11.50
N GLY A 85 -2.74 7.87 -12.77
CA GLY A 85 -2.26 8.83 -13.76
C GLY A 85 -1.19 8.23 -14.63
#